data_AF-A0A7Y2T3H0-F1
#
_entry.id   AF-A0A7Y2T3H0-F1
#
_cell.length_a   1.000
_cell.length_b   1.000
_cell.length_c   1.000
_cell.angle_alpha   90.00
_cell.angle_beta   90.00
_cell.angle_gamma   90.00
#
_symmetry.space_group_name_H-M   'P 1'
#
loop_
_entity.id
_entity.type
_entity.pdbx_description
1 polymer ?
#
loop_
_entity_poly.entity_id
_entity_poly.type
_entity_poly.pdbx_seq_one_letter_code
_entity_poly.pdbx_strand_id
1 'polypeptide(L)'
;MGSNIGYIQKETQRALDAGDINSARYHAYKALNAIEKSKKQFMACGCELAENSIQESLDHLKRATRVSSLTSAKLILNKALMSAQSSLEALEEHEEVHQSQYGSDQLSLNTRESYLEQLKGQIPVGKAL
;
A
#
# COMPACT_ATOMS: atom_id res chain seq x y z
N MET A 1 -0.21 -5.89 -3.58
CA MET A 1 -1.54 -5.81 -2.91
C MET A 1 -2.65 -5.14 -3.75
N GLY A 2 -2.50 -5.01 -5.08
CA GLY A 2 -3.41 -4.18 -5.92
C GLY A 2 -4.82 -4.72 -6.25
N SER A 3 -5.14 -5.98 -5.93
CA SER A 3 -6.40 -6.63 -6.40
C SER A 3 -7.68 -5.96 -5.87
N ASN A 4 -7.66 -5.40 -4.66
CA ASN A 4 -8.87 -4.84 -4.04
C ASN A 4 -9.04 -3.34 -4.33
N ILE A 5 -7.94 -2.57 -4.41
CA ILE A 5 -8.00 -1.14 -4.75
C ILE A 5 -8.49 -0.93 -6.18
N GLY A 6 -8.06 -1.75 -7.14
CA GLY A 6 -8.56 -1.65 -8.51
C GLY A 6 -10.08 -1.86 -8.60
N TYR A 7 -10.64 -2.76 -7.78
CA TYR A 7 -12.09 -2.94 -7.69
C TYR A 7 -12.78 -1.72 -7.04
N ILE A 8 -12.19 -1.16 -5.98
CA ILE A 8 -12.70 0.04 -5.30
C ILE A 8 -12.74 1.24 -6.26
N GLN A 9 -11.67 1.48 -7.01
CA GLN A 9 -11.61 2.54 -8.03
C GLN A 9 -12.64 2.33 -9.12
N LYS A 10 -12.75 1.09 -9.64
CA LYS A 10 -13.72 0.74 -10.68
C LYS A 10 -15.17 0.98 -10.25
N GLU A 11 -15.54 0.55 -9.05
CA GLU A 11 -16.89 0.78 -8.54
C GLU A 11 -17.13 2.27 -8.21
N THR A 12 -16.10 2.99 -7.74
CA THR A 12 -16.20 4.44 -7.52
C THR A 12 -16.39 5.20 -8.85
N GLN A 13 -15.69 4.80 -9.91
CA GLN A 13 -15.88 5.35 -11.25
C GLN A 13 -17.28 5.06 -11.79
N ARG A 14 -17.78 3.83 -11.64
CA ARG A 14 -19.18 3.50 -11.99
C ARG A 14 -20.19 4.34 -11.22
N ALA A 15 -19.90 4.68 -9.95
CA ALA A 15 -20.74 5.58 -9.17
C ALA A 15 -20.72 7.02 -9.71
N LEU A 16 -19.58 7.49 -10.23
CA LEU A 16 -19.44 8.80 -10.89
C LEU A 16 -20.18 8.86 -12.22
N ASP A 17 -20.13 7.78 -12.99
CA ASP A 17 -20.75 7.66 -14.32
C ASP A 17 -22.27 7.45 -14.23
N ALA A 18 -22.78 7.13 -13.05
CA ALA A 18 -24.21 6.90 -12.82
C ALA A 18 -25.07 8.12 -13.20
N GLY A 19 -26.20 7.85 -13.86
CA GLY A 19 -27.19 8.85 -14.27
C GLY A 19 -28.16 9.27 -13.17
N ASP A 20 -28.27 8.48 -12.10
CA ASP A 20 -29.16 8.74 -10.97
C ASP A 20 -28.48 8.43 -9.62
N ILE A 21 -29.05 9.00 -8.55
CA ILE A 21 -28.47 8.90 -7.20
C ILE A 21 -28.52 7.50 -6.61
N ASN A 22 -29.49 6.67 -6.98
CA ASN A 22 -29.62 5.32 -6.43
C ASN A 22 -28.58 4.41 -7.07
N SER A 23 -28.36 4.52 -8.38
CA SER A 23 -27.27 3.84 -9.08
C SER A 23 -25.90 4.28 -8.55
N ALA A 24 -25.71 5.58 -8.31
CA ALA A 24 -24.47 6.10 -7.69
C ALA A 24 -24.23 5.48 -6.30
N ARG A 25 -25.26 5.46 -5.44
CA ARG A 25 -25.20 4.84 -4.10
C ARG A 25 -24.89 3.35 -4.17
N TYR A 26 -25.52 2.63 -5.09
CA TYR A 26 -25.32 1.19 -5.25
C TYR A 26 -23.86 0.85 -5.53
N HIS A 27 -23.24 1.55 -6.48
CA HIS A 27 -21.83 1.37 -6.79
C HIS A 27 -20.92 1.86 -5.65
N ALA A 28 -21.25 2.98 -5.00
CA ALA A 28 -20.51 3.46 -3.83
C ALA A 28 -20.53 2.44 -2.66
N TYR A 29 -21.65 1.76 -2.42
CA TYR A 29 -21.75 0.69 -1.43
C TYR A 29 -20.88 -0.52 -1.78
N LYS A 30 -20.73 -0.86 -3.07
CA LYS A 30 -19.81 -1.92 -3.50
C LYS A 30 -18.36 -1.57 -3.20
N ALA A 31 -17.95 -0.34 -3.49
CA ALA A 31 -16.61 0.17 -3.16
C ALA A 31 -16.39 0.16 -1.64
N LEU A 32 -17.35 0.65 -0.85
CA LEU A 32 -17.31 0.66 0.61
C LEU A 32 -17.12 -0.76 1.17
N ASN A 33 -17.92 -1.72 0.71
CA ASN A 33 -17.81 -3.11 1.14
C ASN A 33 -16.47 -3.74 0.79
N ALA A 34 -15.87 -3.36 -0.35
CA ALA A 34 -14.55 -3.84 -0.72
C ALA A 34 -13.45 -3.29 0.21
N ILE A 35 -13.52 -2.01 0.59
CA ILE A 35 -12.58 -1.43 1.58
C ILE A 35 -12.72 -2.15 2.93
N GLU A 36 -13.95 -2.29 3.43
CA GLU A 36 -14.21 -2.95 4.73
C GLU A 36 -13.65 -4.39 4.76
N LYS A 37 -13.81 -5.14 3.67
CA LYS A 37 -13.24 -6.50 3.55
C LYS A 37 -11.71 -6.53 3.47
N SER A 38 -11.10 -5.44 3.00
CA SER A 38 -9.66 -5.35 2.79
C SER A 38 -8.90 -4.71 3.95
N LYS A 39 -9.59 -4.17 4.98
CA LYS A 39 -8.98 -3.49 6.14
C LYS A 39 -7.82 -4.25 6.76
N LYS A 40 -7.98 -5.56 6.98
CA LYS A 40 -6.94 -6.40 7.57
C LYS A 40 -5.67 -6.47 6.70
N GLN A 41 -5.82 -6.42 5.38
CA GLN A 41 -4.69 -6.47 4.45
C GLN A 41 -3.92 -5.15 4.44
N PHE A 42 -4.64 -4.02 4.50
CA PHE A 42 -4.02 -2.71 4.64
C PHE A 42 -3.20 -2.62 5.94
N MET A 43 -3.79 -2.99 7.07
CA MET A 43 -3.12 -3.01 8.38
C MET A 43 -1.93 -3.98 8.43
N ALA A 44 -1.99 -5.09 7.69
CA ALA A 44 -0.89 -6.05 7.63
C ALA A 44 0.28 -5.56 6.76
N CYS A 45 0.05 -4.60 5.85
CA CYS A 45 1.11 -4.01 5.04
C CYS A 45 2.02 -3.09 5.86
N GLY A 46 1.48 -2.41 6.88
CA GLY A 46 2.22 -1.44 7.67
C GLY A 46 2.56 -0.13 6.92
N CYS A 47 1.91 0.12 5.78
CA CYS A 47 2.06 1.36 5.03
C CYS A 47 1.03 2.39 5.53
N GLU A 48 1.44 3.21 6.50
CA GLU A 48 0.57 4.20 7.15
C GLU A 48 -0.08 5.18 6.15
N LEU A 49 0.67 5.61 5.13
CA LEU A 49 0.14 6.50 4.08
C LEU A 49 -0.99 5.83 3.29
N ALA A 50 -0.81 4.56 2.91
CA ALA A 50 -1.84 3.82 2.21
C ALA A 50 -3.07 3.57 3.08
N GLU A 51 -2.86 3.26 4.36
CA GLU A 51 -3.92 3.06 5.37
C GLU A 51 -4.75 4.32 5.59
N ASN A 52 -4.09 5.46 5.78
CA ASN A 52 -4.77 6.75 5.96
C ASN A 52 -5.56 7.14 4.71
N SER A 53 -4.95 7.01 3.53
CA SER A 53 -5.59 7.34 2.26
C SER A 53 -6.82 6.47 1.98
N ILE A 54 -6.75 5.15 2.24
CA ILE A 54 -7.92 4.29 2.04
C ILE A 54 -9.02 4.55 3.07
N GLN A 55 -8.65 4.94 4.30
CA GLN A 55 -9.60 5.33 5.33
C GLN A 55 -10.32 6.63 4.97
N GLU A 56 -9.63 7.61 4.38
CA GLU A 56 -10.26 8.81 3.83
C GLU A 56 -11.21 8.46 2.67
N SER A 57 -10.81 7.55 1.78
CA SER A 57 -11.69 7.08 0.69
C SER A 57 -12.97 6.47 1.25
N LEU A 58 -12.86 5.63 2.30
CA LEU A 58 -14.00 5.03 2.99
C LEU A 58 -14.96 6.08 3.55
N ASP A 59 -14.44 7.13 4.18
CA ASP A 59 -15.26 8.17 4.79
C ASP A 59 -15.93 9.07 3.75
N HIS A 60 -15.25 9.34 2.64
CA HIS A 60 -15.87 9.96 1.47
C HIS A 60 -17.01 9.11 0.89
N LEU A 61 -16.81 7.80 0.70
CA LEU A 61 -17.86 6.90 0.21
C LEU A 61 -19.08 6.86 1.15
N LYS A 62 -18.86 6.78 2.47
CA LYS A 62 -19.93 6.87 3.48
C LYS A 62 -20.72 8.17 3.36
N ARG A 63 -20.06 9.30 3.12
CA ARG A 63 -20.74 10.59 2.94
C ARG A 63 -21.49 10.67 1.62
N ALA A 64 -20.89 10.18 0.53
CA ALA A 64 -21.51 10.14 -0.78
C ALA A 64 -22.80 9.31 -0.81
N THR A 65 -22.90 8.24 0.00
CA THR A 65 -24.13 7.43 0.07
C THR A 65 -25.27 8.14 0.80
N ARG A 66 -24.99 9.15 1.64
CA ARG A 66 -25.97 9.82 2.51
C ARG A 66 -26.53 11.13 1.96
N VAL A 67 -25.84 11.77 1.02
CA VAL A 67 -26.34 13.02 0.41
C VAL A 67 -27.57 12.75 -0.46
N SER A 68 -28.42 13.77 -0.62
CA SER A 68 -29.70 13.69 -1.36
C SER A 68 -29.63 14.16 -2.81
N SER A 69 -28.52 14.77 -3.23
CA SER A 69 -28.30 15.26 -4.59
C SER A 69 -27.23 14.45 -5.31
N LEU A 70 -27.50 14.06 -6.56
CA LEU A 70 -26.52 13.38 -7.42
C LEU A 70 -25.26 14.24 -7.62
N THR A 71 -25.42 15.55 -7.82
CA THR A 71 -24.28 16.47 -8.00
C THR A 71 -23.38 16.48 -6.77
N SER A 72 -23.97 16.56 -5.57
CA SER A 72 -23.22 16.48 -4.32
C SER A 72 -22.55 15.12 -4.13
N ALA A 73 -23.24 14.04 -4.51
CA ALA A 73 -22.67 12.69 -4.47
C ALA A 73 -21.44 12.61 -5.38
N LYS A 74 -21.53 13.06 -6.63
CA LYS A 74 -20.40 13.07 -7.58
C LYS A 74 -19.22 13.88 -7.09
N LEU A 75 -19.43 15.03 -6.46
CA LEU A 75 -18.35 15.82 -5.87
C LEU A 75 -17.60 15.03 -4.79
N ILE A 76 -18.33 14.34 -3.91
CA ILE A 76 -17.72 13.55 -2.83
C ILE A 76 -17.09 12.25 -3.37
N LEU A 77 -17.71 11.62 -4.38
CA LEU A 77 -17.18 10.43 -5.04
C LEU A 77 -15.85 10.70 -5.74
N ASN A 78 -15.65 11.89 -6.32
CA ASN A 78 -14.34 12.27 -6.87
C ASN A 78 -13.28 12.29 -5.77
N LYS A 79 -13.60 12.83 -4.59
CA LYS A 79 -12.67 12.80 -3.44
C LYS A 79 -12.36 11.37 -2.99
N ALA A 80 -13.37 10.50 -2.96
CA ALA A 80 -13.16 9.09 -2.67
C ALA A 80 -12.22 8.41 -3.66
N LEU A 81 -12.37 8.72 -4.96
CA LEU A 81 -11.53 8.16 -6.02
C LEU A 81 -10.08 8.64 -5.89
N MET A 82 -9.88 9.94 -5.65
CA MET A 82 -8.55 10.52 -5.43
C MET A 82 -7.86 9.88 -4.21
N SER A 83 -8.55 9.77 -3.07
CA SER A 83 -7.97 9.12 -1.88
C SER A 83 -7.65 7.63 -2.14
N ALA A 84 -8.46 6.93 -2.94
CA ALA A 84 -8.17 5.55 -3.33
C ALA A 84 -6.96 5.43 -4.27
N GLN A 85 -6.76 6.41 -5.17
CA GLN A 85 -5.57 6.50 -6.02
C GLN A 85 -4.32 6.78 -5.18
N SER A 86 -4.35 7.75 -4.27
CA SER A 86 -3.23 8.03 -3.37
C SER A 86 -2.86 6.82 -2.49
N SER A 87 -3.85 6.02 -2.08
CA SER A 87 -3.59 4.76 -1.38
C SER A 87 -2.84 3.75 -2.26
N LEU A 88 -3.21 3.64 -3.55
CA LEU A 88 -2.53 2.76 -4.49
C LEU A 88 -1.09 3.21 -4.73
N GLU A 89 -0.89 4.50 -5.02
CA GLU A 89 0.43 5.11 -5.23
C GLU A 89 1.34 4.85 -4.03
N ALA A 90 0.84 5.09 -2.81
CA ALA A 90 1.60 4.83 -1.59
C ALA A 90 1.96 3.35 -1.40
N LEU A 91 1.12 2.40 -1.85
CA LEU A 91 1.45 0.98 -1.82
C LEU A 91 2.49 0.62 -2.89
N GLU A 92 2.39 1.18 -4.09
CA GLU A 92 3.34 0.95 -5.17
C GLU A 92 4.73 1.45 -4.78
N GLU A 93 4.83 2.68 -4.27
CA GLU A 93 6.08 3.24 -3.74
C GLU A 93 6.64 2.41 -2.57
N HIS A 94 5.77 1.92 -1.69
CA HIS A 94 6.19 1.09 -0.56
C HIS A 94 6.67 -0.31 -1.00
N GLU A 95 6.02 -0.92 -1.99
CA GLU A 95 6.46 -2.20 -2.59
C GLU A 95 7.83 -2.05 -3.26
N GLU A 96 8.12 -0.93 -3.93
CA GLU A 96 9.45 -0.65 -4.51
C GLU A 96 10.55 -0.58 -3.43
N VAL A 97 10.25 -0.01 -2.25
CA VAL A 97 11.20 0.01 -1.12
C VAL A 97 11.48 -1.39 -0.58
N HIS A 98 10.45 -2.25 -0.47
CA HIS A 98 10.60 -3.66 -0.10
C HIS A 98 11.36 -4.48 -1.14
N GLN A 99 11.36 -4.06 -2.41
CA GLN A 99 12.12 -4.70 -3.49
C GLN A 99 13.48 -4.06 -3.76
N SER A 100 13.86 -2.99 -3.04
CA SER A 100 15.13 -2.29 -3.27
C SER A 100 16.36 -3.14 -2.92
N GLN A 101 17.46 -2.88 -3.64
CA GLN A 101 18.68 -3.65 -3.94
C GLN A 101 19.42 -4.42 -2.81
N TYR A 102 18.95 -4.39 -1.56
CA TYR A 102 19.44 -5.23 -0.47
C TYR A 102 18.35 -6.23 -0.09
N GLY A 103 18.00 -7.10 -1.04
CA GLY A 103 17.11 -8.23 -0.79
C GLY A 103 17.57 -8.99 0.46
N SER A 104 16.63 -9.26 1.37
CA SER A 104 16.87 -9.78 2.73
C SER A 104 17.45 -11.20 2.81
N ASP A 105 18.06 -11.72 1.74
CA ASP A 105 18.38 -13.14 1.60
C ASP A 105 19.88 -13.48 1.62
N GLN A 106 20.79 -12.54 1.92
CA GLN A 106 22.18 -12.95 2.15
C GLN A 106 23.05 -11.97 2.95
N LEU A 107 22.83 -11.88 4.26
CA LEU A 107 23.88 -11.46 5.20
C LEU A 107 24.05 -12.50 6.32
N SER A 108 24.29 -13.76 5.93
CA SER A 108 24.98 -14.71 6.80
C SER A 108 26.48 -14.40 6.76
N LEU A 109 26.90 -13.43 7.58
CA LEU A 109 28.32 -13.21 7.88
C LEU A 109 28.85 -14.44 8.62
N ASN A 110 29.43 -15.40 7.89
CA ASN A 110 30.25 -16.46 8.48
C ASN A 110 31.56 -15.85 9.01
N THR A 111 31.51 -15.30 10.22
CA THR A 111 32.64 -14.66 10.92
C THR A 111 33.78 -15.62 11.31
N ARG A 112 33.76 -16.88 10.86
CA ARG A 112 34.76 -17.88 11.22
C ARG A 112 36.01 -17.88 10.32
N GLU A 113 35.89 -17.49 9.04
CA GLU A 113 37.05 -17.49 8.13
C GLU A 113 37.93 -16.23 8.28
N SER A 114 37.35 -15.07 8.61
CA SER A 114 38.11 -13.81 8.73
C SER A 114 39.11 -13.81 9.89
N TYR A 115 38.85 -14.58 10.95
CA TYR A 115 39.76 -14.67 12.10
C TYR A 115 41.00 -15.51 11.79
N LEU A 116 40.87 -16.52 10.92
CA LEU A 116 41.98 -17.40 10.54
C LEU A 116 42.95 -16.73 9.56
N GLU A 117 42.45 -15.87 8.67
CA GLU A 117 43.30 -15.10 7.75
C GLU A 117 44.06 -13.97 8.45
N GLN A 118 43.51 -13.38 9.51
CA GLN A 118 44.22 -12.37 10.31
C GLN A 118 45.40 -12.96 11.10
N LEU A 119 45.33 -14.23 11.52
CA LEU A 119 46.41 -14.92 12.23
C LEU A 119 47.57 -15.34 11.32
N LYS A 120 47.33 -15.53 10.00
CA LYS A 120 48.38 -15.88 9.03
C LYS A 120 49.30 -14.70 8.69
N GLY A 121 48.88 -13.46 8.97
CA GLY A 121 49.65 -12.24 8.70
C GLY A 121 50.67 -11.84 9.78
N GLN A 122 50.71 -12.53 10.92
CA GLN A 122 51.62 -12.25 12.04
C GLN A 122 52.56 -13.43 12.32
N ILE A 123 53.42 -13.77 11.35
CA ILE A 123 54.67 -14.46 11.67
C ILE A 123 55.82 -13.60 11.11
N PRO A 124 56.50 -12.81 11.94
CA PRO A 124 57.73 -12.16 11.51
C PRO A 124 58.78 -13.24 11.19
N VAL A 125 59.28 -13.20 9.96
CA VAL A 125 60.39 -14.01 9.48
C VAL A 125 61.69 -13.53 10.13
N GLY A 126 62.42 -14.45 10.77
CA GLY A 126 63.83 -14.33 11.15
C GLY A 126 64.07 -14.26 12.67
N LYS A 127 65.16 -14.78 13.24
CA LYS A 127 66.40 -15.40 12.75
C LYS A 127 67.19 -15.85 13.99
N ALA A 128 67.85 -17.01 13.99
CA ALA A 128 69.05 -17.33 14.78
C ALA A 128 69.53 -18.72 14.30
N LEU A 129 70.64 -18.80 13.55
CA LEU A 129 72.02 -18.98 14.05
C LEU A 129 72.17 -20.27 14.87
#